data_AF-A0A8C6NLL6-F1
#
_entry.id   AF-A0A8C6NLL6-F1
#
_cell.length_a   1.000
_cell.length_b   1.000
_cell.length_c   1.000
_cell.angle_alpha   90.00
_cell.angle_beta   90.00
_cell.angle_gamma   90.00
#
_symmetry.space_group_name_H-M   'P 1'
#
loop_
_entity.id
_entity.type
_entity.pdbx_description
1 polymer ?
#
loop_
_entity_poly.entity_id
_entity_poly.type
_entity_poly.pdbx_seq_one_letter_code
_entity_poly.pdbx_strand_id
1 'polypeptide(L)'
;LLNTGVLSNGLLEKRSSGLLQLWKKKRCVLTEEGLRLHSCKGGGVGDPPSPVWSSKAKELRFELMETVDCVEYKRGLVYFTVVMATGKEIDFRCPQDGTLWNAEVALGLMRFKNLRALQTSRNRHLYSAHLGSTGEDEEL
;
A
#
# COMPACT_ATOMS: atom_id res chain seq x y z
N LEU A 1 16.21 -6.50 -12.65
CA LEU A 1 16.08 -6.73 -11.20
C LEU A 1 15.74 -5.39 -10.57
N LEU A 2 14.44 -5.05 -10.47
CA LEU A 2 14.06 -3.81 -9.79
C LEU A 2 14.29 -4.03 -8.29
N ASN A 3 15.24 -3.29 -7.75
CA ASN A 3 15.50 -3.22 -6.32
C ASN A 3 14.22 -2.70 -5.67
N THR A 4 13.38 -3.56 -5.08
CA THR A 4 12.19 -3.11 -4.36
C THR A 4 12.65 -2.45 -3.07
N GLY A 5 13.03 -1.17 -3.16
CA GLY A 5 13.54 -0.40 -2.04
C GLY A 5 12.52 -0.41 -0.90
N VAL A 6 13.00 -0.69 0.31
CA VAL A 6 12.18 -0.55 1.51
C VAL A 6 12.06 0.95 1.80
N LEU A 7 10.84 1.48 1.74
CA LEU A 7 10.53 2.88 2.03
C LEU A 7 10.39 3.11 3.54
N SER A 8 9.73 2.17 4.22
CA SER A 8 9.49 2.23 5.67
C SER A 8 9.40 0.81 6.24
N ASN A 9 9.89 0.60 7.46
CA ASN A 9 9.80 -0.68 8.17
C ASN A 9 9.56 -0.43 9.66
N GLY A 10 8.62 -1.17 10.26
CA GLY A 10 8.27 -0.97 11.67
C GLY A 10 7.02 -1.73 12.10
N LEU A 11 6.37 -1.24 13.15
CA LEU A 11 5.18 -1.85 13.72
C LEU A 11 3.93 -1.03 13.42
N LEU A 12 2.85 -1.74 13.09
CA LEU A 12 1.52 -1.18 12.85
C LEU A 12 0.46 -2.13 13.38
N GLU A 13 -0.63 -1.64 13.94
CA GLU A 13 -1.75 -2.48 14.36
C GLU A 13 -2.82 -2.50 13.27
N LYS A 14 -3.25 -3.69 12.87
CA LYS A 14 -4.35 -3.88 11.91
C LYS A 14 -5.61 -4.35 12.64
N ARG A 15 -6.75 -3.75 12.34
CA ARG A 15 -8.04 -4.24 12.82
C ARG A 15 -8.41 -5.56 12.12
N SER A 16 -8.86 -6.54 12.90
CA SER A 16 -9.39 -7.80 12.36
C SER A 16 -10.80 -7.58 11.81
N SER A 17 -11.16 -8.27 10.73
CA SER A 17 -12.51 -8.21 10.15
C SER A 17 -13.52 -9.15 10.82
N GLY A 18 -13.17 -9.74 11.97
CA GLY A 18 -14.05 -10.66 12.71
C GLY A 18 -14.94 -9.92 13.72
N LEU A 19 -15.88 -10.65 14.33
CA LEU A 19 -16.86 -10.10 15.28
C LEU A 19 -16.23 -9.24 16.40
N LEU A 20 -15.09 -9.66 16.92
CA LEU A 20 -14.42 -8.98 18.05
C LEU A 20 -13.65 -7.71 17.65
N GLN A 21 -13.46 -7.44 16.34
CA GLN A 21 -12.80 -6.22 15.82
C GLN A 21 -11.47 -5.86 16.52
N LEU A 22 -10.68 -6.90 16.87
CA LEU A 22 -9.43 -6.75 17.63
C LEU A 22 -8.32 -6.10 16.80
N TRP A 23 -7.49 -5.29 17.46
CA TRP A 23 -6.26 -4.74 16.91
C TRP A 23 -5.11 -5.75 17.08
N LYS A 24 -4.44 -6.08 15.98
CA LYS A 24 -3.32 -7.03 15.99
C LYS A 24 -2.06 -6.34 15.48
N LYS A 25 -1.02 -6.32 16.31
CA LYS A 25 0.32 -5.85 15.93
C LYS A 25 0.88 -6.67 14.76
N LYS A 26 1.42 -5.97 13.78
CA LYS A 26 2.07 -6.50 12.58
C LYS A 26 3.45 -5.88 12.44
N ARG A 27 4.41 -6.66 11.98
CA ARG A 27 5.65 -6.13 11.41
C ARG A 27 5.36 -5.78 9.96
N CYS A 28 5.55 -4.51 9.64
CA CYS A 28 5.18 -3.93 8.37
C CYS A 28 6.41 -3.50 7.59
N VAL A 29 6.39 -3.77 6.29
CA VAL A 29 7.40 -3.31 5.34
C VAL A 29 6.67 -2.63 4.20
N LEU A 30 6.92 -1.34 4.03
CA LEU A 30 6.45 -0.56 2.89
C LEU A 30 7.52 -0.60 1.80
N THR A 31 7.11 -0.90 0.58
CA THR A 31 7.94 -0.85 -0.62
C THR A 31 7.29 0.07 -1.66
N GLU A 32 7.96 0.26 -2.78
CA GLU A 32 7.41 0.98 -3.94
C GLU A 32 6.16 0.30 -4.55
N GLU A 33 5.92 -0.97 -4.23
CA GLU A 33 4.83 -1.78 -4.77
C GLU A 33 3.65 -1.93 -3.80
N GLY A 34 3.85 -1.65 -2.51
CA GLY A 34 2.80 -1.74 -1.51
C GLY A 34 3.26 -2.05 -0.08
N LEU A 35 2.32 -2.48 0.75
CA LEU A 35 2.51 -2.73 2.18
C LEU A 35 2.44 -4.22 2.50
N ARG A 36 3.52 -4.78 3.03
CA ARG A 36 3.60 -6.18 3.49
C ARG A 36 3.37 -6.27 5.00
N LEU A 37 2.48 -7.16 5.42
CA LEU A 37 2.08 -7.39 6.80
C LEU A 37 2.50 -8.78 7.27
N HIS A 38 3.46 -8.83 8.20
CA HIS A 38 3.89 -10.06 8.85
C HIS A 38 3.20 -10.20 10.21
N SER A 39 2.61 -11.37 10.46
CA SER A 39 1.95 -11.67 11.74
C SER A 39 2.94 -12.30 12.72
N CYS A 40 2.82 -12.05 14.02
CA CYS A 40 3.52 -12.86 15.02
C CYS A 40 3.08 -14.33 14.91
N LYS A 41 4.02 -15.25 15.03
CA LYS A 41 3.77 -16.68 15.19
C LYS A 41 3.27 -16.89 16.63
N GLY A 42 2.24 -17.72 16.86
CA GLY A 42 1.68 -17.93 18.21
C GLY A 42 0.70 -16.86 18.70
N GLY A 43 0.05 -16.10 17.81
CA GLY A 43 -1.03 -15.17 18.17
C GLY A 43 -2.43 -15.80 18.19
N GLY A 44 -2.52 -17.11 18.43
CA GLY A 44 -3.78 -17.82 18.68
C GLY A 44 -4.25 -17.57 20.11
N VAL A 45 -5.55 -17.72 20.37
CA VAL A 45 -6.10 -17.61 21.72
C VAL A 45 -5.44 -18.69 22.59
N GLY A 46 -4.61 -18.29 23.56
CA GLY A 46 -3.98 -19.19 24.53
C GLY A 46 -2.46 -19.36 24.41
N ASP A 47 -1.83 -18.94 23.31
CA ASP A 47 -0.36 -19.01 23.18
C ASP A 47 0.32 -17.76 23.75
N PRO A 48 1.47 -17.90 24.43
CA PRO A 48 2.27 -16.75 24.84
C PRO A 48 2.78 -15.99 23.61
N PRO A 49 2.81 -14.65 23.64
CA PRO A 49 3.26 -13.85 22.51
C PRO A 49 4.71 -14.18 22.17
N SER A 50 4.93 -14.88 21.07
CA SER A 50 6.28 -15.13 20.55
C SER A 50 6.78 -13.90 19.80
N PRO A 51 8.05 -13.48 20.00
CA PRO A 51 8.68 -12.46 19.17
C PRO A 51 9.00 -12.95 17.75
N VAL A 52 8.76 -14.23 17.45
CA VAL A 52 9.01 -14.83 16.14
C VAL A 52 7.91 -14.43 15.16
N TRP A 53 8.28 -13.80 14.05
CA TRP A 53 7.35 -13.41 12.99
C TRP A 53 7.13 -14.54 11.98
N SER A 54 5.91 -14.66 11.47
CA SER A 54 5.58 -15.61 10.40
C SER A 54 6.24 -15.18 9.09
N SER A 55 6.77 -16.17 8.36
CA SER A 55 7.21 -16.00 6.97
C SER A 55 6.03 -15.73 6.02
N LYS A 56 4.80 -16.09 6.39
CA LYS A 56 3.59 -15.81 5.60
C LYS A 56 3.18 -14.35 5.78
N ALA A 57 3.53 -13.53 4.80
CA ALA A 57 3.13 -12.13 4.73
C ALA A 57 1.83 -11.97 3.92
N LYS A 58 0.97 -11.06 4.35
CA LYS A 58 -0.11 -10.54 3.50
C LYS A 58 0.38 -9.27 2.82
N GLU A 59 0.32 -9.22 1.50
CA GLU A 59 0.69 -8.04 0.73
C GLU A 59 -0.56 -7.27 0.31
N LEU A 60 -0.57 -5.97 0.61
CA LEU A 60 -1.51 -5.00 0.10
C LEU A 60 -0.79 -4.23 -1.00
N ARG A 61 -1.03 -4.59 -2.26
CA ARG A 61 -0.37 -3.99 -3.42
C ARG A 61 -0.99 -2.64 -3.73
N PHE A 62 -0.19 -1.63 -4.07
CA PHE A 62 -0.68 -0.32 -4.50
C PHE A 62 -1.55 -0.39 -5.75
N GLU A 63 -1.27 -1.34 -6.66
CA GLU A 63 -2.13 -1.64 -7.80
C GLU A 63 -3.57 -1.96 -7.42
N LEU A 64 -3.80 -2.50 -6.22
CA LEU A 64 -5.12 -2.87 -5.72
C LEU A 64 -5.66 -1.88 -4.67
N MET A 65 -4.94 -0.80 -4.37
CA MET A 65 -5.37 0.22 -3.43
C MET A 65 -6.05 1.38 -4.17
N GLU A 66 -7.22 1.76 -3.66
CA GLU A 66 -7.95 2.92 -4.15
C GLU A 66 -7.43 4.19 -3.48
N THR A 67 -7.45 4.23 -2.15
CA THR A 67 -7.04 5.41 -1.37
C THR A 67 -6.57 5.02 0.04
N VAL A 68 -5.92 5.99 0.69
CA VAL A 68 -5.69 6.02 2.14
C VAL A 68 -6.56 7.14 2.69
N ASP A 69 -7.47 6.82 3.60
CA ASP A 69 -8.50 7.73 4.11
C ASP A 69 -8.46 7.87 5.64
N CYS A 70 -9.28 8.80 6.13
CA CYS A 70 -9.63 9.16 7.51
C CYS A 70 -8.48 9.04 8.49
N VAL A 71 -7.78 10.15 8.69
CA VAL A 71 -6.77 10.28 9.73
C VAL A 71 -7.41 10.85 10.99
N GLU A 72 -7.74 10.01 11.98
CA GLU A 72 -8.19 10.45 13.31
C GLU A 72 -7.02 10.37 14.30
N TYR A 73 -6.78 11.44 15.05
CA TYR A 73 -5.80 11.48 16.12
C TYR A 73 -6.53 11.41 17.46
N LYS A 74 -6.30 10.32 18.22
CA LYS A 74 -7.02 10.10 19.48
C LYS A 74 -6.17 9.34 20.47
N ARG A 75 -6.04 9.89 21.68
CA ARG A 75 -5.32 9.28 22.81
C ARG A 75 -3.88 8.85 22.44
N GLY A 76 -3.17 9.70 21.70
CA GLY A 76 -1.79 9.45 21.25
C GLY A 76 -1.65 8.41 20.13
N LEU A 77 -2.76 8.02 19.49
CA LEU A 77 -2.78 7.11 18.36
C LEU A 77 -3.28 7.83 17.10
N VAL A 78 -2.70 7.47 15.96
CA VAL A 78 -3.16 7.80 14.63
C VAL A 78 -3.95 6.62 14.10
N TYR A 79 -5.18 6.84 13.68
CA TYR A 79 -6.03 5.86 13.00
C TYR A 79 -6.10 6.21 11.53
N PHE A 80 -6.05 5.22 10.64
CA PHE A 80 -6.23 5.42 9.21
C PHE A 80 -6.80 4.17 8.53
N THR A 81 -7.45 4.38 7.39
CA THR A 81 -8.07 3.30 6.62
C THR A 81 -7.44 3.20 5.25
N VAL A 82 -7.05 1.98 4.85
CA VAL A 82 -6.72 1.68 3.45
C VAL A 82 -7.95 1.13 2.77
N VAL A 83 -8.39 1.79 1.71
CA VAL A 83 -9.51 1.35 0.87
C VAL A 83 -8.93 0.64 -0.34
N MET A 84 -9.32 -0.61 -0.55
CA MET A 84 -8.93 -1.39 -1.72
C MET A 84 -9.86 -1.08 -2.90
N ALA A 85 -9.40 -1.30 -4.13
CA ALA A 85 -10.20 -1.13 -5.36
C ALA A 85 -11.49 -1.96 -5.38
N THR A 86 -11.57 -3.02 -4.55
CA THR A 86 -12.79 -3.82 -4.35
C THR A 86 -13.81 -3.16 -3.41
N GLY A 87 -13.58 -1.93 -2.96
CA GLY A 87 -14.35 -1.27 -1.90
C GLY A 87 -14.06 -1.80 -0.49
N LYS A 88 -13.09 -2.71 -0.32
CA LYS A 88 -12.76 -3.29 0.99
C LYS A 88 -11.94 -2.32 1.82
N GLU A 89 -12.40 -2.03 3.03
CA GLU A 89 -11.69 -1.21 4.00
C GLU A 89 -10.82 -2.03 4.95
N ILE A 90 -9.64 -1.49 5.25
CA ILE A 90 -8.69 -2.07 6.20
C ILE A 90 -8.19 -0.98 7.14
N ASP A 91 -8.67 -1.00 8.37
CA ASP A 91 -8.26 -0.04 9.39
C ASP A 91 -6.92 -0.43 10.03
N PHE A 92 -6.14 0.60 10.28
CA PHE A 92 -4.87 0.57 10.96
C PHE A 92 -4.80 1.62 12.05
N ARG A 93 -3.91 1.39 13.02
CA ARG A 93 -3.49 2.42 13.96
C ARG A 93 -2.04 2.27 14.39
N CYS A 94 -1.40 3.38 14.74
CA CYS A 94 -0.04 3.44 15.29
C CYS A 94 0.11 4.57 16.32
N PRO A 95 1.14 4.52 17.19
CA PRO A 95 1.53 5.66 18.02
C PRO A 95 1.84 6.89 17.18
N GLN A 96 1.47 8.06 17.69
CA GLN A 96 1.68 9.35 17.02
C GLN A 96 3.14 9.81 17.03
N ASP A 97 3.93 9.38 18.01
CA ASP A 97 5.36 9.66 18.17
C ASP A 97 6.27 8.71 17.37
N GLY A 98 5.69 7.80 16.58
CA GLY A 98 6.41 6.85 15.74
C GLY A 98 6.43 7.21 14.25
N THR A 99 6.67 6.19 13.43
CA THR A 99 6.53 6.30 11.96
C THR A 99 5.12 6.77 11.60
N LEU A 100 5.04 7.83 10.79
CA LEU A 100 3.79 8.38 10.27
C LEU A 100 3.24 7.48 9.15
N TRP A 101 2.79 6.28 9.51
CA TRP A 101 2.39 5.24 8.57
C TRP A 101 1.32 5.66 7.57
N ASN A 102 0.35 6.46 7.99
CA ASN A 102 -0.67 7.00 7.11
C ASN A 102 -0.06 7.85 5.97
N ALA A 103 0.88 8.74 6.31
CA ALA A 103 1.55 9.60 5.35
C ALA A 103 2.48 8.80 4.44
N GLU A 104 3.26 7.87 4.99
CA GLU A 104 4.17 6.99 4.24
C GLU A 104 3.41 6.16 3.20
N VAL A 105 2.30 5.52 3.59
CA VAL A 105 1.48 4.71 2.67
C VAL A 105 0.80 5.60 1.62
N ALA A 106 0.27 6.76 2.01
CA ALA A 106 -0.36 7.70 1.08
C ALA A 106 0.64 8.22 0.02
N LEU A 107 1.84 8.63 0.46
CA LEU A 107 2.91 9.09 -0.43
C LEU A 107 3.38 7.96 -1.36
N GLY A 108 3.54 6.74 -0.85
CA GLY A 108 3.88 5.57 -1.66
C GLY A 108 2.84 5.30 -2.75
N LEU A 109 1.55 5.29 -2.39
CA LEU A 109 0.45 5.09 -3.33
C LEU A 109 0.39 6.19 -4.40
N MET A 110 0.55 7.46 -3.99
CA MET A 110 0.57 8.58 -4.92
C MET A 110 1.73 8.47 -5.91
N ARG A 111 2.94 8.16 -5.44
CA ARG A 111 4.11 7.96 -6.32
C ARG A 111 3.87 6.84 -7.33
N PHE A 112 3.36 5.70 -6.87
CA PHE A 112 3.02 4.57 -7.73
C PHE A 112 2.01 4.96 -8.82
N LYS A 113 0.91 5.63 -8.46
CA LYS A 113 -0.12 6.09 -9.41
C LYS A 113 0.43 7.11 -10.40
N ASN A 114 1.25 8.06 -9.94
CA ASN A 114 1.87 9.07 -10.81
C ASN A 114 2.82 8.43 -11.84
N LEU A 115 3.64 7.47 -11.44
CA LEU A 115 4.53 6.75 -12.35
C LEU A 115 3.75 5.98 -13.42
N ARG A 116 2.67 5.27 -13.04
CA ARG A 116 1.81 4.58 -14.02
C ARG A 116 1.10 5.54 -14.97
N ALA A 117 0.65 6.69 -14.48
CA ALA A 117 0.01 7.71 -15.31
C ALA A 117 0.98 8.25 -16.38
N LEU A 118 2.23 8.55 -16.00
CA LEU A 118 3.29 8.99 -16.92
C LEU A 118 3.67 7.92 -17.95
N GLN A 119 3.78 6.66 -17.53
CA GLN A 119 4.06 5.55 -18.45
C GLN A 119 2.92 5.37 -19.46
N THR A 120 1.67 5.44 -19.00
CA THR A 120 0.50 5.31 -19.86
C THR A 120 0.39 6.50 -20.82
N SER A 121 0.69 7.72 -20.37
CA SER A 121 0.71 8.89 -21.25
C SER A 121 1.79 8.75 -22.33
N ARG A 122 3.02 8.36 -21.97
CA ARG A 122 4.10 8.14 -22.94
C ARG A 122 3.73 7.09 -23.98
N ASN A 123 3.14 5.99 -23.56
CA ASN A 123 2.69 4.94 -24.49
C ASN A 123 1.63 5.45 -25.46
N ARG A 124 0.65 6.24 -25.01
CA ARG A 124 -0.34 6.86 -25.91
C ARG A 124 0.29 7.77 -26.96
N HIS A 125 1.28 8.59 -26.56
CA HIS A 125 1.97 9.48 -27.51
C HIS A 125 2.76 8.68 -28.57
N LEU A 126 3.41 7.58 -28.17
CA LEU A 126 4.12 6.71 -29.12
C LEU A 126 3.17 6.04 -30.13
N TYR A 127 2.02 5.52 -29.69
CA TYR A 127 1.03 4.92 -30.61
C TYR A 127 0.35 5.97 -31.50
N SER A 128 0.07 7.18 -30.98
CA SER A 128 -0.50 8.27 -31.78
C SER A 128 0.48 8.80 -32.83
N ALA A 129 1.78 8.86 -32.52
CA ALA A 129 2.80 9.25 -33.49
C ALA A 129 3.00 8.21 -34.60
N HIS A 130 2.76 6.92 -34.31
CA HIS A 130 2.84 5.84 -35.29
C HIS A 130 1.64 5.79 -36.26
N LEU A 131 0.47 6.29 -35.84
CA LEU A 131 -0.75 6.38 -36.67
C LEU A 131 -0.85 7.68 -37.47
N GLY A 132 -0.02 8.69 -37.19
CA GLY A 132 0.05 9.95 -37.95
C GLY A 132 1.04 9.94 -39.12
N SER A 133 1.65 8.78 -39.44
CA SER A 133 2.71 8.65 -40.45
C SER A 133 2.30 7.80 -41.65
N THR A 134 1.04 7.89 -42.08
CA THR A 134 0.60 7.30 -43.35
C THR A 134 0.04 8.37 -44.26
N GLY A 135 0.90 8.83 -45.17
CA GLY A 135 0.57 9.11 -46.57
C GLY A 135 -0.15 10.40 -46.90
N GLU A 136 0.63 11.45 -47.13
CA GLU A 136 0.35 12.44 -48.18
C GLU A 136 1.68 12.76 -48.89
N ASP A 137 2.24 11.76 -49.57
CA ASP A 137 3.10 11.99 -50.73
C ASP A 137 2.21 11.67 -51.95
N GLU A 138 1.40 12.63 -52.38
CA GLU A 138 0.81 12.59 -53.71
C GLU A 138 1.62 13.54 -54.60
N GLU A 139 2.34 12.91 -55.52
CA GLU A 139 3.24 13.48 -56.52
C GLU A 139 2.44 14.15 -57.66
N LEU A 140 3.01 15.25 -58.19
CA LEU A 140 2.67 16.05 -59.39
C LEU A 140 1.87 17.34 -59.21
#